data_AF-A0A432SM11-F1
#
_entry.id   AF-A0A432SM11-F1
#
_cell.length_a   1.000
_cell.length_b   1.000
_cell.length_c   1.000
_cell.angle_alpha   90.00
_cell.angle_beta   90.00
_cell.angle_gamma   90.00
#
_symmetry.space_group_name_H-M   'P 1'
#
loop_
_entity.id
_entity.type
_entity.pdbx_description
1 polymer ?
#
loop_
_entity_poly.entity_id
_entity_poly.type
_entity_poly.pdbx_seq_one_letter_code
_entity_poly.pdbx_strand_id
1 'polypeptide(L)'
;MKKLLQNKLLGSAMIFTLSNIFNKGLNFMLLPVLTSYLSRDDYGHLGFIVSVVAIASIYIGLWPGNFIMAKFSLLGKEKMARYMSNILILVFITFVLTLGVLFGLRDVIFVNFEERDLLIVTIAVYTLLLVIFNIFNTITQLEKDAVRYAIFQFMYLFPSLALALLLIIVFHFDWHGKFYAELLMLFLLSLYILYYFIREKYVVWEFDTEKLKA
;
A
#
# COMPACT_ATOMS: atom_id res chain seq x y z
N MET A 1 24.55 -28.99 -0.38
CA MET A 1 23.56 -28.18 -1.13
C MET A 1 22.34 -27.77 -0.27
N LYS A 2 21.64 -28.69 0.41
CA LYS A 2 20.50 -28.37 1.31
C LYS A 2 20.82 -27.32 2.40
N LYS A 3 22.00 -27.41 3.04
CA LYS A 3 22.43 -26.47 4.11
C LYS A 3 22.64 -25.02 3.61
N LEU A 4 23.17 -24.85 2.39
CA LEU A 4 23.34 -23.54 1.76
C LEU A 4 21.99 -22.92 1.35
N LEU A 5 21.06 -23.74 0.86
CA LEU A 5 19.68 -23.33 0.57
C LEU A 5 18.91 -22.94 1.84
N GLN A 6 19.09 -23.70 2.94
CA GLN A 6 18.53 -23.36 4.24
C GLN A 6 19.08 -22.05 4.79
N ASN A 7 20.39 -21.81 4.70
CA ASN A 7 21.00 -20.54 5.11
C ASN A 7 20.47 -19.34 4.29
N LYS A 8 20.28 -19.51 2.97
CA LYS A 8 19.73 -18.46 2.12
C LYS A 8 18.25 -18.17 2.43
N LEU A 9 17.45 -19.20 2.69
CA LEU A 9 16.05 -19.05 3.12
C LEU A 9 15.92 -18.37 4.48
N LEU A 10 16.77 -18.75 5.44
CA LEU A 10 16.85 -18.09 6.76
C LEU A 10 17.25 -16.63 6.61
N GLY A 11 18.23 -16.32 5.75
CA GLY A 11 18.64 -14.94 5.47
C GLY A 11 17.50 -14.08 4.91
N SER A 12 16.79 -14.56 3.88
CA SER A 12 15.63 -13.83 3.33
C SER A 12 14.50 -13.67 4.36
N ALA A 13 14.18 -14.72 5.13
CA ALA A 13 13.16 -14.67 6.17
C ALA A 13 13.51 -13.66 7.27
N MET A 14 14.78 -13.60 7.69
CA MET A 14 15.28 -12.60 8.63
C MET A 14 15.10 -11.19 8.10
N ILE A 15 15.49 -10.92 6.84
CA ILE A 15 15.36 -9.59 6.24
C ILE A 15 13.87 -9.18 6.19
N PHE A 16 12.97 -10.03 5.71
CA PHE A 16 11.54 -9.72 5.68
C PHE A 16 10.99 -9.41 7.08
N THR A 17 11.36 -10.24 8.06
CA THR A 17 10.90 -10.10 9.45
C THR A 17 11.44 -8.81 10.06
N LEU A 18 12.73 -8.54 9.93
CA LEU A 18 13.37 -7.34 10.44
C LEU A 18 12.84 -6.08 9.77
N SER A 19 12.64 -6.07 8.45
CA SER A 19 12.03 -4.94 7.75
C SER A 19 10.62 -4.65 8.26
N ASN A 20 9.81 -5.68 8.51
CA ASN A 20 8.47 -5.52 9.06
C ASN A 20 8.48 -5.03 10.51
N ILE A 21 9.35 -5.60 11.36
CA ILE A 21 9.54 -5.17 12.74
C ILE A 21 10.00 -3.72 12.78
N PHE A 22 10.95 -3.35 11.92
CA PHE A 22 11.47 -1.99 11.88
C PHE A 22 10.42 -0.99 11.41
N ASN A 23 9.66 -1.32 10.36
CA ASN A 23 8.58 -0.47 9.88
C ASN A 23 7.51 -0.22 10.97
N LYS A 24 7.04 -1.28 11.64
CA LYS A 24 6.06 -1.16 12.73
C LYS A 24 6.65 -0.51 13.99
N GLY A 25 7.87 -0.88 14.34
CA GLY A 25 8.58 -0.38 15.52
C GLY A 25 8.88 1.11 15.42
N LEU A 26 9.31 1.59 14.25
CA LEU A 26 9.57 3.01 14.03
C LEU A 26 8.30 3.85 14.13
N ASN A 27 7.18 3.37 13.57
CA ASN A 27 5.87 4.02 13.74
C ASN A 27 5.45 4.11 15.21
N PHE A 28 5.73 3.07 16.01
CA PHE A 28 5.47 3.09 17.45
C PHE A 28 6.39 4.08 18.20
N MET A 29 7.68 4.08 17.88
CA MET A 29 8.67 4.99 18.49
C MET A 29 8.41 6.45 18.18
N LEU A 30 7.70 6.75 17.09
CA LEU A 30 7.30 8.10 16.73
C LEU A 30 6.05 8.59 17.45
N LEU A 31 5.24 7.70 18.04
CA LEU A 31 4.04 8.13 18.76
C LEU A 31 4.35 9.17 19.84
N PRO A 32 5.35 9.00 20.74
CA PRO A 32 5.68 10.01 21.75
C PRO A 32 6.01 11.38 21.16
N VAL A 33 6.73 11.40 20.03
CA VAL A 33 7.07 12.63 19.31
C VAL A 33 5.80 13.25 18.74
N LEU A 34 5.01 12.49 17.99
CA LEU A 34 3.79 13.03 17.37
C LEU A 34 2.75 13.45 18.42
N THR A 35 2.67 12.79 19.58
CA THR A 35 1.77 13.18 20.68
C THR A 35 2.15 14.49 21.37
N SER A 36 3.38 14.99 21.22
CA SER A 36 3.71 16.33 21.73
C SER A 36 3.26 17.46 20.82
N TYR A 37 2.92 17.16 19.56
CA TYR A 37 2.52 18.17 18.56
C TYR A 37 1.07 18.03 18.10
N LEU A 38 0.50 16.82 18.10
CA LEU A 38 -0.86 16.55 17.64
C LEU A 38 -1.84 16.48 18.81
N SER A 39 -3.00 17.10 18.63
CA SER A 39 -4.10 17.07 19.58
C SER A 39 -4.83 15.72 19.60
N ARG A 40 -5.74 15.53 20.56
CA ARG A 40 -6.59 14.32 20.61
C ARG A 40 -7.49 14.23 19.38
N ASP A 41 -7.98 15.36 18.88
CA ASP A 41 -8.87 15.42 17.73
C ASP A 41 -8.12 15.04 16.45
N ASP A 42 -6.85 15.44 16.30
CA ASP A 42 -5.98 15.03 15.20
C ASP A 42 -5.77 13.53 15.13
N TYR A 43 -5.54 12.89 16.29
CA TYR A 43 -5.48 11.43 16.36
C TYR A 43 -6.82 10.77 16.07
N GLY A 44 -7.94 11.42 16.42
CA GLY A 44 -9.27 11.01 16.00
C GLY A 44 -9.41 10.98 14.48
N HIS A 45 -8.98 12.04 13.80
CA HIS A 45 -8.98 12.12 12.34
C HIS A 45 -8.06 11.08 11.70
N LEU A 46 -6.83 10.92 12.18
CA LEU A 46 -5.90 9.89 11.70
C LEU A 46 -6.46 8.47 11.88
N GLY A 47 -7.01 8.17 13.07
CA GLY A 47 -7.61 6.87 13.38
C GLY A 47 -8.82 6.57 12.49
N PHE A 48 -9.66 7.57 12.24
CA PHE A 48 -10.77 7.48 11.30
C PHE A 48 -10.26 7.18 9.87
N ILE A 49 -9.30 7.94 9.36
CA ILE A 49 -8.73 7.74 8.02
C ILE A 49 -8.15 6.34 7.89
N VAL A 50 -7.34 5.90 8.86
CA VAL A 50 -6.74 4.55 8.85
C VAL A 50 -7.83 3.46 8.81
N SER A 51 -8.92 3.64 9.53
CA SER A 51 -10.04 2.70 9.55
C SER A 51 -10.76 2.63 8.20
N VAL A 52 -11.04 3.78 7.59
CA VAL A 52 -11.67 3.85 6.26
C VAL A 52 -10.75 3.25 5.20
N VAL A 53 -9.45 3.59 5.22
CA VAL A 53 -8.44 3.02 4.31
C VAL A 53 -8.35 1.50 4.48
N ALA A 54 -8.32 0.98 5.71
CA ALA A 54 -8.25 -0.46 5.97
C ALA A 54 -9.46 -1.19 5.35
N ILE A 55 -10.67 -0.68 5.57
CA ILE A 55 -11.90 -1.24 5.00
C ILE A 55 -11.87 -1.13 3.46
N ALA A 56 -11.58 0.04 2.91
CA ALA A 56 -11.53 0.28 1.48
C ALA A 56 -10.49 -0.62 0.78
N SER A 57 -9.34 -0.88 1.42
CA SER A 57 -8.26 -1.72 0.87
C SER A 57 -8.65 -3.19 0.68
N ILE A 58 -9.65 -3.68 1.43
CA ILE A 58 -10.19 -5.03 1.26
C ILE A 58 -10.97 -5.12 -0.05
N TYR A 59 -11.75 -4.08 -0.37
CA TYR A 59 -12.59 -4.04 -1.56
C TYR A 59 -11.82 -3.69 -2.83
N ILE A 60 -10.84 -2.78 -2.74
CA ILE A 60 -9.99 -2.42 -3.88
C ILE A 60 -9.10 -3.61 -4.27
N GLY A 61 -9.36 -4.16 -5.44
CA GLY A 61 -8.74 -5.36 -6.00
C GLY A 61 -9.22 -6.68 -5.39
N LEU A 62 -10.24 -6.65 -4.52
CA LEU A 62 -10.73 -7.81 -3.76
C LEU A 62 -9.59 -8.55 -3.05
N TRP A 63 -8.75 -7.79 -2.35
CA TRP A 63 -7.55 -8.24 -1.64
C TRP A 63 -6.54 -8.98 -2.55
N PRO A 64 -5.92 -8.26 -3.50
CA PRO A 64 -5.16 -8.85 -4.60
C PRO A 64 -3.92 -9.64 -4.13
N GLY A 65 -3.33 -9.28 -2.99
CA GLY A 65 -2.19 -9.99 -2.40
C GLY A 65 -2.47 -11.48 -2.17
N ASN A 66 -3.65 -11.83 -1.66
CA ASN A 66 -4.02 -13.23 -1.42
C ASN A 66 -4.21 -14.01 -2.72
N PHE A 67 -4.83 -13.39 -3.73
CA PHE A 67 -4.97 -13.99 -5.05
C PHE A 67 -3.60 -14.25 -5.68
N ILE A 68 -2.69 -13.28 -5.60
CA ILE A 68 -1.32 -13.41 -6.11
C ILE A 68 -0.58 -14.53 -5.39
N MET A 69 -0.64 -14.59 -4.06
CA MET A 69 -0.02 -15.68 -3.28
C MET A 69 -0.52 -17.05 -3.71
N ALA A 70 -1.83 -17.24 -3.85
CA ALA A 70 -2.42 -18.51 -4.23
C ALA A 70 -2.02 -18.94 -5.66
N LYS A 71 -2.04 -18.02 -6.63
CA LYS A 71 -1.76 -18.32 -8.04
C LYS A 71 -0.27 -18.42 -8.35
N PHE A 72 0.58 -17.61 -7.72
CA PHE A 72 2.02 -17.62 -7.96
C PHE A 72 2.65 -18.96 -7.55
N SER A 73 2.21 -19.56 -6.44
CA SER A 73 2.66 -20.88 -5.98
C SER A 73 2.36 -22.01 -6.98
N LEU A 74 1.34 -21.84 -7.83
CA LEU A 74 0.91 -22.86 -8.80
C LEU A 74 1.50 -22.66 -10.20
N LEU A 75 1.68 -21.41 -10.62
CA LEU A 75 1.89 -21.07 -12.03
C LEU A 75 3.30 -20.55 -12.35
N GLY A 76 4.07 -20.12 -11.34
CA GLY A 76 5.38 -19.50 -11.53
C GLY A 76 5.32 -18.09 -12.15
N LYS A 77 6.48 -17.42 -12.21
CA LYS A 77 6.61 -16.00 -12.59
C LYS A 77 6.04 -15.68 -13.99
N GLU A 78 6.39 -16.49 -14.99
CA GLU A 78 6.07 -16.22 -16.40
C GLU A 78 4.57 -16.27 -16.70
N LYS A 79 3.84 -17.18 -16.03
CA LYS A 79 2.38 -17.26 -16.15
C LYS A 79 1.69 -16.19 -15.29
N MET A 80 2.29 -15.78 -14.18
CA MET A 80 1.74 -14.73 -13.30
C MET A 80 1.71 -13.36 -13.98
N ALA A 81 2.71 -13.05 -14.80
CA ALA A 81 2.73 -11.83 -15.61
C ALA A 81 1.42 -11.66 -16.40
N ARG A 82 0.93 -12.70 -17.06
CA ARG A 82 -0.35 -12.63 -17.80
C ARG A 82 -1.57 -12.27 -16.93
N TYR A 83 -1.53 -12.52 -15.62
CA TYR A 83 -2.61 -12.14 -14.71
C TYR A 83 -2.45 -10.73 -14.14
N MET A 84 -1.25 -10.13 -14.17
CA MET A 84 -1.03 -8.82 -13.55
C MET A 84 -1.87 -7.73 -14.19
N SER A 85 -1.98 -7.72 -15.52
CA SER A 85 -2.83 -6.77 -16.25
C SER A 85 -4.29 -6.86 -15.78
N ASN A 86 -4.81 -8.08 -15.66
CA ASN A 86 -6.17 -8.33 -15.19
C ASN A 86 -6.36 -7.90 -13.72
N ILE A 87 -5.36 -8.13 -12.86
CA ILE A 87 -5.37 -7.69 -11.46
C ILE A 87 -5.41 -6.16 -11.39
N LEU A 88 -4.56 -5.46 -12.15
CA LEU A 88 -4.52 -3.99 -12.16
C LEU A 88 -5.82 -3.39 -12.70
N ILE A 89 -6.44 -4.00 -13.71
CA ILE A 89 -7.75 -3.60 -14.22
C ILE A 89 -8.83 -3.82 -13.16
N LEU A 90 -8.83 -4.98 -12.50
CA LEU A 90 -9.78 -5.27 -11.42
C LEU A 90 -9.62 -4.28 -10.26
N VAL A 91 -8.38 -3.98 -9.87
CA VAL A 91 -8.03 -2.95 -8.87
C VAL A 91 -8.61 -1.59 -9.29
N PHE A 92 -8.47 -1.18 -10.54
CA PHE A 92 -9.01 0.09 -11.02
C PHE A 92 -10.54 0.12 -11.02
N ILE A 93 -11.20 -0.93 -11.51
CA ILE A 93 -12.68 -1.03 -11.51
C ILE A 93 -13.23 -0.97 -10.09
N THR A 94 -12.67 -1.77 -9.19
CA THR A 94 -13.11 -1.82 -7.79
C THR A 94 -12.74 -0.55 -7.01
N PHE A 95 -11.68 0.16 -7.41
CA PHE A 95 -11.40 1.52 -6.92
C PHE A 95 -12.53 2.49 -7.28
N VAL A 96 -12.96 2.52 -8.55
CA VAL A 96 -14.08 3.39 -8.98
C VAL A 96 -15.37 3.04 -8.23
N LEU A 97 -15.65 1.74 -8.04
CA LEU A 97 -16.81 1.29 -7.27
C LEU A 97 -16.71 1.71 -5.79
N THR A 98 -15.56 1.49 -5.16
CA THR A 98 -15.32 1.90 -3.76
C THR A 98 -15.46 3.40 -3.60
N LEU A 99 -14.95 4.19 -4.54
CA LEU A 99 -15.11 5.64 -4.57
C LEU A 99 -16.59 6.04 -4.63
N GLY A 100 -17.36 5.40 -5.51
CA GLY A 100 -18.81 5.61 -5.60
C GLY A 100 -19.55 5.28 -4.30
N VAL A 101 -19.16 4.20 -3.61
CA VAL A 101 -19.72 3.83 -2.29
C VAL A 101 -19.37 4.86 -1.22
N LEU A 102 -18.12 5.33 -1.16
CA LEU A 102 -17.71 6.36 -0.20
C LEU A 102 -18.47 7.67 -0.42
N PHE A 103 -18.70 8.07 -1.67
CA PHE A 103 -19.56 9.22 -1.99
C PHE A 103 -21.03 8.97 -1.62
N GLY A 104 -21.57 7.77 -1.87
CA GLY A 104 -22.93 7.43 -1.46
C GLY A 104 -23.15 7.44 0.06
N LEU A 105 -22.08 7.20 0.84
CA LEU A 105 -22.10 7.22 2.30
C LEU A 105 -21.52 8.52 2.89
N ARG A 106 -21.28 9.53 2.06
CA ARG A 106 -20.63 10.80 2.42
C ARG A 106 -21.26 11.45 3.65
N ASP A 107 -22.57 11.67 3.63
CA ASP A 107 -23.26 12.43 4.68
C ASP A 107 -23.48 11.61 5.97
N VAL A 108 -23.20 10.30 5.94
CA VAL A 108 -23.26 9.41 7.11
C VAL A 108 -21.88 9.26 7.75
N ILE A 109 -20.84 9.02 6.94
CA ILE A 109 -19.50 8.66 7.41
C ILE A 109 -18.63 9.90 7.62
N PHE A 110 -18.77 10.94 6.80
CA PHE A 110 -17.88 12.11 6.77
C PHE A 110 -18.55 13.39 7.27
N VAL A 111 -19.60 13.27 8.09
CA VAL A 111 -20.40 14.42 8.57
C VAL A 111 -19.58 15.48 9.31
N ASN A 112 -18.52 15.06 10.01
CA ASN A 112 -17.68 15.94 10.83
C ASN A 112 -16.54 16.61 10.05
N PHE A 113 -16.46 16.43 8.72
CA PHE A 113 -15.42 17.01 7.89
C PHE A 113 -15.99 18.10 6.98
N GLU A 114 -15.45 19.31 7.10
CA GLU A 114 -15.85 20.45 6.25
C GLU A 114 -15.57 20.17 4.77
N GLU A 115 -14.35 19.71 4.46
CA GLU A 115 -13.92 19.35 3.10
C GLU A 115 -14.10 17.85 2.77
N ARG A 116 -15.26 17.29 3.13
CA ARG A 116 -15.52 15.85 3.01
C ARG A 116 -15.34 15.28 1.60
N ASP A 117 -15.67 16.04 0.56
CA ASP A 117 -15.53 15.57 -0.84
C ASP A 117 -14.07 15.36 -1.24
N LEU A 118 -13.22 16.33 -0.93
CA LEU A 118 -11.79 16.24 -1.19
C LEU A 118 -11.16 15.12 -0.35
N LEU A 119 -11.59 14.98 0.92
CA LEU A 119 -11.12 13.92 1.79
C LEU A 119 -11.49 12.53 1.27
N ILE A 120 -12.72 12.33 0.78
CA ILE A 120 -13.15 11.06 0.18
C ILE A 120 -12.26 10.68 -1.01
N VAL A 121 -12.03 11.63 -1.93
CA VAL A 121 -11.19 11.38 -3.11
C VAL A 121 -9.76 11.07 -2.70
N THR A 122 -9.18 11.85 -1.79
CA THR A 122 -7.79 11.65 -1.33
C THR A 122 -7.63 10.32 -0.59
N ILE A 123 -8.58 9.91 0.25
CA ILE A 123 -8.58 8.59 0.90
C ILE A 123 -8.67 7.45 -0.12
N ALA A 124 -9.54 7.57 -1.13
CA ALA A 124 -9.67 6.55 -2.14
C ALA A 124 -8.38 6.41 -2.97
N VAL A 125 -7.78 7.54 -3.36
CA VAL A 125 -6.49 7.57 -4.07
C VAL A 125 -5.37 7.01 -3.20
N TYR A 126 -5.29 7.41 -1.92
CA TYR A 126 -4.35 6.85 -0.94
C TYR A 126 -4.46 5.32 -0.90
N THR A 127 -5.69 4.81 -0.82
CA THR A 127 -5.97 3.37 -0.71
C THR A 127 -5.57 2.64 -2.00
N LEU A 128 -5.85 3.21 -3.17
CA LEU A 128 -5.41 2.66 -4.46
C LEU A 128 -3.88 2.52 -4.53
N LEU A 129 -3.16 3.59 -4.18
CA LEU A 129 -1.70 3.60 -4.19
C LEU A 129 -1.12 2.61 -3.17
N LEU A 130 -1.72 2.52 -1.99
CA LEU A 130 -1.37 1.54 -0.96
C LEU A 130 -1.56 0.10 -1.48
N VAL A 131 -2.65 -0.18 -2.19
CA VAL A 131 -2.89 -1.51 -2.78
C VAL A 131 -1.85 -1.85 -3.84
N ILE A 132 -1.46 -0.90 -4.71
CA ILE A 132 -0.40 -1.09 -5.70
C ILE A 132 0.94 -1.39 -5.01
N PHE A 133 1.28 -0.63 -3.98
CA PHE A 133 2.49 -0.86 -3.17
C PHE A 133 2.48 -2.24 -2.51
N ASN A 134 1.33 -2.67 -1.98
CA ASN A 134 1.17 -3.98 -1.37
C ASN A 134 1.28 -5.13 -2.38
N ILE A 135 0.75 -4.98 -3.60
CA ILE A 135 0.94 -5.95 -4.69
C ILE A 135 2.43 -6.16 -4.96
N PHE A 136 3.20 -5.08 -5.09
CA PHE A 136 4.66 -5.15 -5.29
C PHE A 136 5.37 -5.86 -4.13
N ASN A 137 5.01 -5.53 -2.89
CA ASN A 137 5.53 -6.17 -1.70
C ASN A 137 5.22 -7.68 -1.68
N THR A 138 4.02 -8.10 -2.08
CA THR A 138 3.66 -9.50 -2.20
C THR A 138 4.49 -10.22 -3.27
N ILE A 139 4.67 -9.61 -4.45
CA ILE A 139 5.46 -10.21 -5.54
C ILE A 139 6.91 -10.38 -5.10
N THR A 140 7.54 -9.35 -4.56
CA THR A 140 8.95 -9.41 -4.11
C THR A 140 9.17 -10.46 -3.02
N GLN A 141 8.20 -10.63 -2.11
CA GLN A 141 8.22 -11.72 -1.13
C GLN A 141 8.15 -13.10 -1.79
N LEU A 142 7.24 -13.29 -2.75
CA LEU A 142 7.06 -14.56 -3.46
C LEU A 142 8.27 -14.91 -4.34
N GLU A 143 8.93 -13.90 -4.90
CA GLU A 143 10.20 -14.04 -5.62
C GLU A 143 11.40 -14.26 -4.70
N LYS A 144 11.21 -14.15 -3.38
CA LYS A 144 12.25 -14.23 -2.34
C LYS A 144 13.32 -13.14 -2.50
N ASP A 145 12.99 -12.03 -3.16
CA ASP A 145 13.84 -10.84 -3.30
C ASP A 145 13.71 -9.95 -2.06
N ALA A 146 14.29 -10.44 -0.96
CA ALA A 146 14.27 -9.79 0.34
C ALA A 146 14.94 -8.41 0.33
N VAL A 147 15.98 -8.23 -0.48
CA VAL A 147 16.72 -6.96 -0.56
C VAL A 147 15.84 -5.89 -1.21
N ARG A 148 15.20 -6.20 -2.35
CA ARG A 148 14.30 -5.26 -3.01
C ARG A 148 13.11 -4.91 -2.12
N TYR A 149 12.52 -5.89 -1.45
CA TYR A 149 11.46 -5.65 -0.47
C TYR A 149 11.89 -4.65 0.61
N ALA A 150 13.05 -4.89 1.24
CA ALA A 150 13.56 -4.03 2.30
C ALA A 150 13.84 -2.60 1.80
N ILE A 151 14.45 -2.45 0.63
CA ILE A 151 14.74 -1.14 0.02
C ILE A 151 13.45 -0.34 -0.16
N PHE A 152 12.41 -0.93 -0.74
CA PHE A 152 11.14 -0.23 -0.98
C PHE A 152 10.41 0.11 0.32
N GLN A 153 10.42 -0.79 1.30
CA GLN A 153 9.88 -0.51 2.63
C GLN A 153 10.57 0.69 3.28
N PHE A 154 11.89 0.80 3.18
CA PHE A 154 12.64 1.91 3.77
C PHE A 154 12.58 3.20 2.94
N MET A 155 12.49 3.10 1.61
CA MET A 155 12.23 4.25 0.72
C MET A 155 10.84 4.85 0.94
N TYR A 156 9.88 4.05 1.39
CA TYR A 156 8.60 4.56 1.86
C TYR A 156 8.74 5.17 3.26
N LEU A 157 9.26 4.39 4.21
CA LEU A 157 9.24 4.70 5.63
C LEU A 157 10.03 5.96 6.01
N PHE A 158 11.31 6.06 5.64
CA PHE A 158 12.13 7.18 6.13
C PHE A 158 11.69 8.53 5.56
N PRO A 159 11.45 8.66 4.24
CA PRO A 159 11.02 9.93 3.69
C PRO A 159 9.60 10.32 4.12
N SER A 160 8.67 9.37 4.27
CA SER A 160 7.31 9.69 4.72
C SER A 160 7.33 10.25 6.14
N LEU A 161 8.14 9.65 7.02
CA LEU A 161 8.29 10.10 8.39
C LEU A 161 9.04 11.43 8.49
N ALA A 162 10.13 11.60 7.74
CA ALA A 162 10.87 12.85 7.72
C ALA A 162 10.00 14.01 7.21
N LEU A 163 9.22 13.76 6.15
CA LEU A 163 8.28 14.74 5.61
C LEU A 163 7.12 15.01 6.56
N ALA A 164 6.56 13.99 7.22
CA ALA A 164 5.52 14.15 8.22
C ALA A 164 6.00 15.03 9.39
N LEU A 165 7.19 14.76 9.92
CA LEU A 165 7.77 15.57 11.00
C LEU A 165 8.04 17.00 10.55
N LEU A 166 8.55 17.20 9.33
CA LEU A 166 8.76 18.53 8.76
C LEU A 166 7.44 19.30 8.64
N LEU A 167 6.38 18.67 8.10
CA LEU A 167 5.08 19.31 7.94
C LEU A 167 4.40 19.62 9.29
N ILE A 168 4.50 18.71 10.26
CA ILE A 168 3.86 18.88 11.58
C ILE A 168 4.61 19.89 12.44
N ILE A 169 5.94 19.81 12.50
CA ILE A 169 6.74 20.62 13.44
C ILE A 169 7.04 22.00 12.86
N VAL A 170 7.40 22.08 11.58
CA VAL A 170 7.85 23.35 10.96
C VAL A 170 6.69 24.12 10.35
N PHE A 171 5.80 23.41 9.64
CA PHE A 171 4.67 24.05 8.94
C PHE A 171 3.38 24.06 9.76
N HIS A 172 3.37 23.42 10.94
CA HIS A 172 2.19 23.30 11.80
C HIS A 172 0.97 22.74 11.07
N PHE A 173 1.20 21.83 10.13
CA PHE A 173 0.13 21.05 9.52
C PHE A 173 -0.21 19.93 10.48
N ASP A 174 -1.43 19.92 11.01
CA ASP A 174 -1.87 18.97 12.04
C ASP A 174 -1.90 17.51 11.51
N TRP A 175 -3.03 16.79 11.64
CA TRP A 175 -3.15 15.45 11.07
C TRP A 175 -2.88 15.39 9.56
N HIS A 176 -3.18 16.47 8.84
CA HIS A 176 -2.91 16.65 7.42
C HIS A 176 -1.43 16.43 7.07
N GLY A 177 -0.51 16.88 7.92
CA GLY A 177 0.94 16.77 7.67
C GLY A 177 1.38 15.32 7.54
N LYS A 178 0.89 14.44 8.43
CA LYS A 178 1.16 13.00 8.34
C LYS A 178 0.49 12.37 7.13
N PHE A 179 -0.81 12.63 6.94
CA PHE A 179 -1.58 12.00 5.88
C PHE A 179 -1.03 12.36 4.48
N TYR A 180 -0.74 13.63 4.23
CA TYR A 180 -0.21 14.07 2.93
C TYR A 180 1.25 13.66 2.70
N ALA A 181 2.07 13.55 3.75
CA ALA A 181 3.42 13.02 3.62
C ALA A 181 3.42 11.55 3.17
N GLU A 182 2.58 10.71 3.78
CA GLU A 182 2.41 9.32 3.39
C GLU A 182 1.82 9.20 1.98
N LEU A 183 0.79 10.00 1.67
CA LEU A 183 0.19 10.04 0.33
C LEU A 183 1.21 10.38 -0.76
N LEU A 184 2.02 11.43 -0.55
CA LEU A 184 3.03 11.85 -1.51
C LEU A 184 4.06 10.74 -1.74
N MET A 185 4.53 10.10 -0.67
CA MET A 185 5.49 9.02 -0.79
C MET A 185 4.92 7.77 -1.47
N LEU A 186 3.67 7.40 -1.16
CA LEU A 186 2.97 6.34 -1.88
C LEU A 186 2.80 6.66 -3.36
N PHE A 187 2.48 7.91 -3.69
CA PHE A 187 2.33 8.35 -5.08
C PHE A 187 3.64 8.18 -5.86
N LEU A 188 4.75 8.72 -5.34
CA LEU A 188 6.06 8.63 -5.98
C LEU A 188 6.52 7.18 -6.17
N LEU A 189 6.34 6.33 -5.15
CA LEU A 189 6.73 4.92 -5.24
C LEU A 189 5.82 4.11 -6.15
N SER A 190 4.52 4.39 -6.15
CA SER A 190 3.57 3.70 -7.04
C SER A 190 3.84 4.01 -8.50
N LEU A 191 4.23 5.24 -8.85
CA LEU A 191 4.68 5.58 -10.20
C LEU A 191 5.88 4.72 -10.64
N TYR A 192 6.88 4.60 -9.78
CA TYR A 192 8.02 3.73 -10.03
C TYR A 192 7.60 2.26 -10.18
N ILE A 193 6.71 1.77 -9.31
CA ILE A 193 6.24 0.38 -9.31
C ILE A 193 5.48 0.05 -10.60
N LEU A 194 4.60 0.95 -11.05
CA LEU A 194 3.87 0.79 -12.31
C LEU A 194 4.85 0.76 -13.49
N TYR A 195 5.84 1.66 -13.51
CA TYR A 195 6.91 1.61 -14.51
C TYR A 195 7.70 0.28 -14.46
N TYR A 196 8.03 -0.20 -13.26
CA TYR A 196 8.70 -1.47 -13.06
C TYR A 196 7.88 -2.66 -13.59
N PHE A 197 6.57 -2.70 -13.35
CA PHE A 197 5.68 -3.76 -13.87
C PHE A 197 5.62 -3.79 -15.40
N ILE A 198 5.66 -2.62 -16.05
CA ILE A 198 5.72 -2.52 -17.51
C ILE A 198 7.07 -3.02 -18.02
N ARG A 199 8.19 -2.56 -17.42
CA ARG A 199 9.55 -2.87 -17.86
C ARG A 199 9.88 -4.36 -17.74
N GLU A 200 9.52 -4.99 -16.63
CA GLU A 200 9.83 -6.39 -16.35
C GLU A 200 8.82 -7.37 -16.98
N LYS A 201 7.97 -6.87 -17.90
CA LYS A 201 6.93 -7.64 -18.60
C LYS A 201 5.97 -8.36 -17.67
N TYR A 202 5.75 -7.85 -16.45
CA TYR A 202 4.61 -8.32 -15.66
C TYR A 202 3.31 -7.91 -16.31
N VAL A 203 3.24 -6.81 -17.07
CA VAL A 203 2.03 -6.41 -17.80
C VAL A 203 2.14 -6.92 -19.23
N VAL A 204 1.36 -7.94 -19.57
CA VAL A 204 1.13 -8.36 -20.95
C VAL A 204 -0.32 -8.02 -21.31
N TRP A 205 -0.52 -7.22 -22.35
CA TRP A 205 -1.84 -6.84 -22.84
C TRP A 205 -2.46 -7.97 -23.68
N GLU A 206 -2.67 -9.12 -23.05
CA GLU A 206 -3.43 -10.25 -23.63
C GLU A 206 -4.71 -10.41 -22.81
N PHE A 207 -5.80 -9.79 -23.30
CA PHE A 207 -7.13 -9.95 -22.71
C PHE A 207 -7.68 -11.34 -23.04
N ASP A 208 -7.31 -12.33 -22.25
CA ASP A 208 -7.85 -13.68 -22.37
C ASP A 208 -9.13 -13.81 -21.52
N THR A 209 -10.28 -13.61 -22.17
CA THR A 209 -11.60 -13.70 -21.54
C THR A 209 -12.01 -15.14 -21.20
N GLU A 210 -11.30 -16.17 -21.68
CA GLU A 210 -11.61 -17.55 -21.33
C GLU A 210 -11.22 -17.89 -19.88
N LYS A 211 -10.23 -17.20 -19.30
CA LYS A 211 -9.73 -17.46 -17.93
C LYS A 211 -10.55 -16.82 -16.81
N LEU A 212 -11.56 -16.01 -17.15
CA LEU A 212 -12.53 -15.44 -16.19
C LEU A 212 -13.75 -16.35 -15.98
N LYS A 213 -13.89 -17.41 -16.78
CA LYS A 213 -14.89 -18.45 -16.53
C LYS A 213 -14.29 -19.43 -15.54
N ALA A 214 -14.86 -19.43 -14.32
CA ALA A 214 -14.54 -20.38 -13.26
C ALA A 214 -14.82 -21.82 -13.71
#